data_AF-A0A8J4TPA9-F1
#
_entry.id   AF-A0A8J4TPA9-F1
#
_cell.length_a   1.000
_cell.length_b   1.000
_cell.length_c   1.000
_cell.angle_alpha   90.00
_cell.angle_beta   90.00
_cell.angle_gamma   90.00
#
_symmetry.space_group_name_H-M   'P 1'
#
loop_
_entity.id
_entity.type
_entity.pdbx_description
1 polymer ?
#
loop_
_entity_poly.entity_id
_entity_poly.type
_entity_poly.pdbx_seq_one_letter_code
_entity_poly.pdbx_strand_id
1 'polypeptide(L)' 'MVGRIGTFLGDHGVNIATMSLSRNQAGGTALTVLNLDTAPGEEVLKEICASEDILSAQVIQL' A
#
# COMPACT_ATOMS: atom_id res chain seq x y z
N MET A 1 -5.73 -3.83 8.00
CA MET A 1 -5.36 -3.33 6.66
C MET A 1 -3.86 -3.18 6.47
N VAL A 2 -3.17 -2.28 7.20
CA VAL A 2 -1.72 -2.03 7.00
C VAL A 2 -0.84 -3.28 7.00
N GLY A 3 -1.04 -4.20 7.95
CA GLY A 3 -0.27 -5.45 7.98
C GLY A 3 -0.48 -6.33 6.73
N ARG A 4 -1.71 -6.35 6.19
CA ARG A 4 -2.05 -7.12 4.97
C ARG A 4 -1.31 -6.58 3.74
N ILE A 5 -1.20 -5.26 3.61
CA ILE A 5 -0.41 -4.63 2.54
C ILE A 5 1.08 -4.96 2.70
N GLY A 6 1.60 -4.91 3.92
CA GLY A 6 2.99 -5.30 4.19
C GLY A 6 3.28 -6.75 3.79
N THR A 7 2.43 -7.70 4.21
CA THR A 7 2.55 -9.10 3.80
C THR A 7 2.46 -9.26 2.28
N PHE A 8 1.46 -8.64 1.66
CA PHE A 8 1.22 -8.73 0.23
C PHE A 8 2.42 -8.24 -0.61
N LEU A 9 3.00 -7.10 -0.24
CA LEU A 9 4.19 -6.57 -0.92
C LEU A 9 5.41 -7.46 -0.69
N GLY A 10 5.57 -8.00 0.52
CA GLY A 10 6.64 -8.95 0.86
C GLY A 10 6.55 -10.25 0.06
N ASP A 11 5.34 -10.80 -0.11
CA ASP A 11 5.09 -12.01 -0.92
C ASP A 11 5.45 -11.80 -2.40
N HIS A 12 5.37 -10.55 -2.89
CA HIS A 12 5.77 -10.13 -4.23
C HIS A 12 7.23 -9.66 -4.32
N GLY A 13 8.02 -9.78 -3.25
CA GLY A 13 9.42 -9.37 -3.22
C GLY A 13 9.64 -7.86 -3.29
N VAL A 14 8.63 -7.05 -2.99
CA VAL A 14 8.71 -5.58 -2.99
C VAL A 14 9.06 -5.08 -1.59
N ASN A 15 10.27 -4.55 -1.42
CA ASN A 15 10.72 -4.03 -0.14
C ASN A 15 10.18 -2.61 0.14
N ILE A 16 9.86 -2.35 1.41
CA ILE A 16 9.37 -1.05 1.89
C ILE A 16 10.52 -0.31 2.58
N ALA A 17 11.00 0.77 1.97
CA ALA A 17 12.04 1.62 2.55
C ALA A 17 11.51 2.43 3.74
N THR A 18 10.34 3.03 3.57
CA THR A 18 9.69 3.87 4.57
C THR A 18 8.19 3.74 4.48
N MET A 19 7.52 3.74 5.64
CA MET A 19 6.07 3.69 5.75
C MET A 19 5.57 4.81 6.67
N SER A 20 4.62 5.60 6.18
CA SER A 20 3.90 6.61 6.95
C SER A 20 2.41 6.30 6.94
N LEU A 21 1.80 6.24 8.12
CA LEU A 21 0.37 5.97 8.29
C LEU A 21 -0.27 7.10 9.10
N SER A 22 -1.33 7.67 8.56
CA SER A 22 -2.22 8.58 9.28
C SER A 22 -3.67 8.11 9.19
N ARG A 23 -4.48 8.49 10.17
CA ARG A 23 -5.93 8.25 10.17
C ARG A 23 -6.63 9.50 10.70
N ASN A 24 -7.81 9.79 10.17
CA ASN A 24 -8.60 10.93 10.66
C ASN A 24 -9.11 10.70 12.10
N GLN A 25 -9.52 9.47 12.41
CA GLN A 25 -10.00 9.03 13.73
C GLN A 25 -9.87 7.51 13.88
N ALA A 26 -10.05 7.00 15.09
CA ALA A 26 -10.13 5.56 15.32
C ALA A 26 -11.31 4.96 14.53
N GLY A 27 -11.05 3.90 13.75
CA GLY A 27 -12.03 3.26 12.87
C GLY A 27 -12.42 4.05 11.62
N GLY A 28 -11.86 5.26 11.42
CA GLY A 28 -12.09 6.06 10.23
C GLY A 28 -11.12 5.74 9.09
N THR A 29 -11.07 6.63 8.10
CA THR A 29 -10.22 6.50 6.92
C THR A 29 -8.74 6.67 7.28
N ALA A 30 -7.92 5.76 6.76
CA ALA A 30 -6.48 5.82 6.86
C ALA A 30 -5.86 6.20 5.51
N LEU A 31 -4.81 7.01 5.55
CA LEU A 31 -3.90 7.26 4.44
C LEU A 31 -2.55 6.63 4.76
N THR A 32 -2.08 5.78 3.86
CA THR A 32 -0.75 5.16 3.94
C THR A 32 0.09 5.65 2.78
N VAL A 33 1.30 6.13 3.06
CA VAL A 33 2.32 6.44 2.05
C VAL A 33 3.48 5.47 2.24
N LEU A 34 3.84 4.79 1.16
CA LEU A 34 4.93 3.81 1.13
C LEU A 34 5.99 4.29 0.14
N ASN A 35 7.23 4.41 0.61
CA ASN A 35 8.38 4.46 -0.29
C ASN A 35 8.88 3.04 -0.48
N LEU A 36 8.93 2.61 -1.74
CA LEU A 36 9.31 1.26 -2.13
C LEU A 36 10.68 1.31 -2.82
N ASP A 37 11.52 0.31 -2.56
CA ASP A 37 12.83 0.23 -3.22
C ASP A 37 12.70 0.00 -4.74
N THR A 38 11.62 -0.67 -5.13
CA THR A 38 11.29 -0.97 -6.52
C THR A 38 9.82 -0.65 -6.77
N ALA A 39 9.52 -0.15 -7.97
CA ALA A 39 8.13 0.05 -8.38
C ALA A 39 7.40 -1.32 -8.43
N PRO A 40 6.20 -1.43 -7.84
CA PRO A 40 5.41 -2.64 -7.93
C PRO A 40 4.93 -2.84 -9.37
N GLY A 41 4.83 -4.10 -9.80
CA GLY A 41 4.26 -4.42 -11.11
C GLY A 41 2.79 -4.01 -11.23
N GLU A 42 2.28 -3.92 -12.45
CA GLU A 42 0.87 -3.57 -12.69
C GLU A 42 -0.12 -4.55 -12.04
N GLU A 43 0.24 -5.84 -11.98
CA GLU A 43 -0.57 -6.88 -11.35
C GLU A 43 -0.70 -6.67 -9.84
N VAL A 44 0.42 -6.38 -9.17
CA VAL A 44 0.48 -6.03 -7.75
C VAL A 44 -0.43 -4.83 -7.45
N LEU A 45 -0.39 -3.79 -8.28
CA LEU A 45 -1.24 -2.61 -8.10
C LEU A 45 -2.73 -2.93 -8.35
N LYS A 46 -3.05 -3.75 -9.36
CA LYS A 46 -4.42 -4.18 -9.64
C LYS A 46 -5.01 -4.97 -8.48
N GLU A 47 -4.26 -5.88 -7.89
CA GLU A 47 -4.69 -6.68 -6.74
C GLU A 47 -4.92 -5.82 -5.49
N ILE A 48 -4.03 -4.84 -5.23
CA ILE A 48 -4.22 -3.85 -4.17
C ILE A 48 -5.54 -3.10 -4.41
N CYS A 49 -5.74 -2.54 -5.61
CA CYS A 49 -6.96 -1.81 -5.96
C CYS A 49 -8.24 -2.66 -5.95
N ALA A 50 -8.14 -3.99 -6.06
CA ALA A 50 -9.28 -4.90 -5.99
C ALA A 50 -9.73 -5.22 -4.56
N SER A 51 -8.95 -4.83 -3.55
CA SER A 51 -9.30 -5.02 -2.14
C SER A 51 -10.46 -4.10 -1.74
N GLU A 52 -11.55 -4.67 -1.21
CA GLU A 52 -12.75 -3.91 -0.77
C GLU A 52 -12.45 -2.85 0.30
N ASP A 53 -11.38 -3.06 1.07
CA ASP A 53 -10.94 -2.14 2.12
C ASP A 53 -10.09 -0.96 1.61
N ILE A 54 -9.79 -0.88 0.31
CA ILE A 54 -8.95 0.16 -0.29
C ILE A 54 -9.81 1.08 -1.14
N LEU A 55 -9.90 2.35 -0.73
CA LEU A 55 -10.65 3.38 -1.45
C LEU A 55 -9.95 3.79 -2.75
N SER A 56 -8.62 3.91 -2.71
CA SER A 56 -7.78 4.20 -3.87
C SER A 56 -6.32 3.86 -3.57
N ALA A 57 -5.58 3.52 -4.61
CA ALA A 57 -4.13 3.36 -4.57
C ALA A 57 -3.51 3.86 -5.88
N GLN A 58 -2.37 4.52 -5.78
CA GLN A 58 -1.64 5.05 -6.94
C GLN A 58 -0.13 4.96 -6.69
N VAL A 59 0.61 4.64 -7.74
CA VAL A 59 2.07 4.72 -7.75
C VAL A 59 2.47 6.11 -8.26
N ILE A 60 3.34 6.77 -7.52
CA ILE A 60 3.92 8.07 -7.90
C ILE A 60 5.42 7.87 -8.11
N GLN A 61 5.92 8.24 -9.29
CA GLN A 61 7.36 8.32 -9.58
C GLN A 61 7.79 9.77 -9.40
N LEU A 62 8.81 9.99 -8.58
CA LEU A 62 9.42 11.30 -8.31
C LEU A 62 10.60 11.57 -9.24
#